data_AF-A0A2D8KRU8-F1
#
_entry.id   AF-A0A2D8KRU8-F1
#
_cell.length_a   1.000
_cell.length_b   1.000
_cell.length_c   1.000
_cell.angle_alpha   90.00
_cell.angle_beta   90.00
_cell.angle_gamma   90.00
#
_symmetry.space_group_name_H-M   'P 1'
#
loop_
_entity.id
_entity.type
_entity.pdbx_description
1 polymer ?
#
loop_
_entity_poly.entity_id
_entity_poly.type
_entity_poly.pdbx_seq_one_letter_code
_entity_poly.pdbx_strand_id
1 'polypeptide(L)'
;MKSVIQRALASAILFLFLSVTYAQQTTQVSTTVNPSEKLYQHYKQNGIDAAIKMYDSSPSKGDEYTLLSEPLNVLGYRLMDEGDLDAAEKAFKAQIDEYPNEANPYDSYADLLMEKGDEAGAKKNYQKAIELSATMDDAEAKQQMLEASKSKLAMLEGAGSDLQFLKGKWNTKMFRIQDGEKNMTQQGSVEFSANGKNNVLTGIMKDKNGDYVGTRIIAYDAIDEQYDMVFAGNSPNGIETSVLKIEESSPQKVVFTEAYEENGKKMMVRHILNKASGDIAWEIHELKGDQENPVAEMTFTKQ
;
A
#
# COMPACT_ATOMS: atom_id res chain seq x y z
N MET A 1 34.93 57.16 5.72
CA MET A 1 34.57 56.95 4.30
C MET A 1 34.96 55.52 3.95
N LYS A 2 34.28 54.48 4.45
CA LYS A 2 33.04 53.85 3.97
C LYS A 2 33.06 53.52 2.46
N SER A 3 33.70 52.39 2.15
CA SER A 3 33.38 51.54 1.02
C SER A 3 32.08 50.78 1.31
N VAL A 4 31.12 50.82 0.39
CA VAL A 4 29.93 49.97 0.43
C VAL A 4 29.74 49.40 -0.97
N ILE A 5 30.04 48.12 -1.09
CA ILE A 5 29.64 47.24 -2.19
C ILE A 5 28.17 46.87 -1.90
N GLN A 6 27.26 47.25 -2.79
CA GLN A 6 25.84 46.92 -2.68
C GLN A 6 25.40 46.12 -3.91
N ARG A 7 25.15 44.83 -3.63
CA ARG A 7 24.14 43.91 -4.19
C ARG A 7 23.47 44.28 -5.52
N ALA A 8 23.54 43.35 -6.47
CA ALA A 8 22.36 42.93 -7.22
C ALA A 8 22.48 41.45 -7.60
N LEU A 9 21.68 40.61 -6.92
CA LEU A 9 21.27 39.31 -7.43
C LEU A 9 20.44 39.56 -8.70
N ALA A 10 20.71 38.82 -9.76
CA ALA A 10 19.71 38.45 -10.75
C ALA A 10 20.05 37.06 -11.26
N SER A 11 19.48 36.06 -10.58
CA SER A 11 19.47 34.67 -11.01
C SER A 11 18.75 34.59 -12.36
N ALA A 12 19.49 34.29 -13.41
CA ALA A 12 18.93 33.97 -14.71
C ALA A 12 18.31 32.57 -14.66
N ILE A 13 17.01 32.50 -14.31
CA ILE A 13 16.21 31.30 -14.52
C ILE A 13 15.86 31.26 -16.01
N LEU A 14 16.51 30.33 -16.70
CA LEU A 14 16.32 30.04 -18.12
C LEU A 14 15.02 29.24 -18.28
N PHE A 15 13.90 29.90 -18.62
CA PHE A 15 12.69 29.23 -19.10
C PHE A 15 12.85 28.92 -20.60
N LEU A 16 13.34 27.72 -20.92
CA LEU A 16 13.26 27.15 -22.26
C LEU A 16 11.89 26.49 -22.45
N PHE A 17 10.92 27.26 -22.93
CA PHE A 17 9.71 26.72 -23.55
C PHE A 17 10.06 26.20 -24.94
N LEU A 18 10.45 24.93 -25.04
CA LEU A 18 10.43 24.20 -26.29
C LEU A 18 8.97 23.87 -26.62
N SER A 19 8.35 24.73 -27.44
CA SER A 19 7.10 24.42 -28.11
C SER A 19 7.35 23.25 -29.07
N VAL A 20 7.00 22.04 -28.64
CA VAL A 20 6.90 20.88 -29.54
C VAL A 20 5.69 21.14 -30.43
N THR A 21 5.94 21.54 -31.66
CA THR A 21 4.95 21.46 -32.73
C THR A 21 4.70 19.98 -33.00
N TYR A 22 3.58 19.46 -32.48
CA TYR A 22 3.09 18.16 -32.93
C TYR A 22 2.71 18.30 -34.40
N ALA A 23 3.54 17.76 -35.29
CA ALA A 23 3.10 17.41 -36.63
C ALA A 23 2.04 16.32 -36.46
N GLN A 24 0.79 16.63 -36.80
CA GLN A 24 -0.26 15.62 -36.91
C GLN A 24 0.14 14.68 -38.07
N GLN A 25 0.80 13.57 -37.75
CA GLN A 25 0.73 12.39 -38.60
C GLN A 25 -0.68 11.85 -38.45
N THR A 26 -1.51 12.05 -39.48
CA THR A 26 -2.74 11.29 -39.66
C THR A 26 -2.37 9.84 -39.89
N THR A 27 -2.21 9.09 -38.80
CA THR A 27 -2.22 7.63 -38.86
C THR A 27 -3.57 7.23 -39.41
N GLN A 28 -3.57 6.53 -40.54
CA GLN A 28 -4.75 5.80 -41.01
C GLN A 28 -5.23 4.93 -39.85
N VAL A 29 -6.41 5.24 -39.31
CA VAL A 29 -7.11 4.38 -38.35
C VAL A 29 -7.41 3.09 -39.09
N SER A 30 -6.61 2.05 -38.82
CA SER A 30 -6.97 0.68 -39.15
C SER A 30 -8.30 0.40 -38.46
N THR A 31 -9.37 0.21 -39.23
CA THR A 31 -10.75 0.00 -38.76
C THR A 31 -10.96 -1.40 -38.17
N THR A 32 -9.96 -1.98 -37.51
CA THR A 32 -10.16 -3.15 -36.66
C THR A 32 -10.87 -2.66 -35.40
N VAL A 33 -12.20 -2.80 -35.37
CA VAL A 33 -13.00 -2.52 -34.17
C VAL A 33 -12.37 -3.30 -33.01
N ASN A 34 -11.95 -2.59 -31.96
CA ASN A 34 -11.41 -3.19 -30.74
C ASN A 34 -12.37 -4.31 -30.27
N PRO A 35 -11.90 -5.57 -30.08
CA PRO A 35 -12.75 -6.69 -29.69
C PRO A 35 -13.65 -6.39 -28.49
N SER A 36 -13.14 -5.68 -27.49
CA SER A 36 -13.89 -5.27 -26.29
C SER A 36 -15.00 -4.28 -26.63
N GLU A 37 -14.75 -3.34 -27.55
CA GLU A 37 -15.78 -2.38 -27.99
C GLU A 37 -16.85 -3.08 -28.83
N LYS A 38 -16.47 -4.00 -29.73
CA LYS A 38 -17.42 -4.82 -30.49
C LYS A 38 -18.33 -5.62 -29.56
N LEU A 39 -17.73 -6.22 -28.53
CA LEU A 39 -18.44 -7.02 -27.54
C LEU A 39 -19.43 -6.17 -26.74
N TYR A 40 -19.00 -5.01 -26.26
CA TYR A 40 -19.87 -4.07 -25.55
C TYR A 40 -21.04 -3.57 -26.43
N GLN A 41 -20.78 -3.18 -27.67
CA GLN A 41 -21.84 -2.73 -28.59
C GLN A 41 -22.86 -3.84 -28.85
N HIS A 42 -22.41 -5.10 -28.94
CA HIS A 42 -23.32 -6.23 -29.05
C HIS A 42 -24.17 -6.44 -27.78
N TYR A 43 -23.57 -6.28 -26.59
CA TYR A 43 -24.30 -6.28 -25.32
C TYR A 43 -25.39 -5.20 -25.30
N LYS A 44 -25.09 -3.94 -25.66
CA LYS A 44 -26.10 -2.86 -25.65
C LYS A 44 -27.28 -3.13 -26.58
N GLN A 45 -27.07 -3.88 -27.66
CA GLN A 45 -28.11 -4.21 -28.64
C GLN A 45 -28.92 -5.46 -28.28
N ASN A 46 -28.26 -6.48 -27.71
CA ASN A 46 -28.82 -7.84 -27.63
C ASN A 46 -28.78 -8.46 -26.22
N GLY A 47 -28.19 -7.78 -25.24
CA GLY A 47 -28.00 -8.28 -23.89
C GLY A 47 -26.77 -9.19 -23.74
N ILE A 48 -26.45 -9.50 -22.48
CA ILE A 48 -25.21 -10.17 -22.09
C ILE A 48 -25.10 -11.60 -22.60
N ASP A 49 -26.18 -12.38 -22.61
CA ASP A 49 -26.14 -13.78 -23.07
C ASP A 49 -25.85 -13.86 -24.59
N ALA A 50 -26.39 -12.92 -25.37
CA ALA A 50 -26.09 -12.82 -26.79
C ALA A 50 -24.65 -12.36 -27.05
N ALA A 51 -24.15 -11.41 -26.24
CA ALA A 51 -22.78 -10.92 -26.32
C ALA A 51 -21.76 -12.03 -26.04
N ILE A 52 -21.94 -12.79 -24.96
CA ILE A 52 -21.07 -13.93 -24.62
C ILE A 52 -21.14 -14.98 -25.73
N LYS A 53 -22.34 -15.32 -26.24
CA LYS A 53 -22.47 -16.28 -27.35
C LYS A 53 -21.76 -15.82 -28.63
N MET A 54 -21.82 -14.53 -28.96
CA MET A 54 -21.10 -13.96 -30.09
C MET A 54 -19.59 -14.09 -29.88
N TYR A 55 -19.10 -13.77 -28.68
CA TYR A 55 -17.70 -13.89 -28.31
C TYR A 55 -17.22 -15.34 -28.36
N ASP A 56 -18.00 -16.29 -27.83
CA ASP A 56 -17.74 -17.73 -27.89
C ASP A 56 -17.62 -18.28 -29.31
N SER A 57 -18.29 -17.64 -30.27
CA SER A 57 -18.25 -18.00 -31.68
C SER A 57 -17.15 -17.25 -32.44
N SER A 58 -16.39 -16.38 -31.78
CA SER A 58 -15.33 -15.59 -32.43
C SER A 58 -14.14 -16.49 -32.76
N PRO A 59 -13.59 -16.42 -33.98
CA PRO A 59 -12.38 -17.16 -34.32
C PRO A 59 -11.15 -16.70 -33.53
N SER A 60 -11.23 -15.53 -32.89
CA SER A 60 -10.15 -14.95 -32.09
C SER A 60 -10.19 -15.33 -30.61
N LYS A 61 -11.13 -16.19 -30.20
CA LYS A 61 -11.28 -16.61 -28.80
C LYS A 61 -10.07 -17.46 -28.41
N GLY A 62 -9.44 -17.14 -27.27
CA GLY A 62 -8.27 -17.88 -26.77
C GLY A 62 -6.97 -17.69 -27.57
N ASP A 63 -6.95 -16.83 -28.60
CA ASP A 63 -5.75 -16.65 -29.44
C ASP A 63 -4.56 -16.06 -28.65
N GLU A 64 -4.82 -15.27 -27.61
CA GLU A 64 -3.83 -14.82 -26.62
C GLU A 64 -4.52 -14.30 -25.35
N TYR A 65 -4.03 -14.68 -24.18
CA TYR A 65 -4.47 -14.08 -22.92
C TYR A 65 -3.75 -12.75 -22.70
N THR A 66 -4.52 -11.65 -22.64
CA THR A 66 -3.97 -10.27 -22.61
C THR A 66 -4.13 -9.60 -21.24
N LEU A 67 -4.21 -10.42 -20.18
CA LEU A 67 -4.34 -9.97 -18.79
C LEU A 67 -5.50 -8.97 -18.63
N LEU A 68 -5.19 -7.72 -18.27
CA LEU A 68 -6.20 -6.68 -18.01
C LEU A 68 -6.98 -6.25 -19.27
N SER A 69 -6.42 -6.46 -20.46
CA SER A 69 -7.04 -6.04 -21.74
C SER A 69 -7.96 -7.10 -22.35
N GLU A 70 -8.17 -8.22 -21.64
CA GLU A 70 -9.03 -9.30 -22.10
C GLU A 70 -10.48 -8.78 -22.32
N PRO A 71 -11.14 -9.09 -23.46
CA PRO A 71 -12.44 -8.52 -23.79
C PRO A 71 -13.56 -8.73 -22.78
N LEU A 72 -13.69 -9.91 -22.17
CA LEU A 72 -14.69 -10.21 -21.14
C LEU A 72 -14.40 -9.44 -19.84
N ASN A 73 -13.12 -9.25 -19.48
CA ASN A 73 -12.68 -8.43 -18.36
C ASN A 73 -13.08 -6.97 -18.56
N VAL A 74 -12.73 -6.41 -19.73
CA VAL A 74 -13.05 -5.02 -20.09
C VAL A 74 -14.56 -4.82 -20.13
N LEU A 75 -15.33 -5.80 -20.64
CA LEU A 75 -16.77 -5.76 -20.57
C LEU A 75 -17.25 -5.79 -19.11
N GLY A 76 -16.78 -6.72 -18.29
CA GLY A 76 -17.18 -6.88 -16.89
C GLY A 76 -17.01 -5.59 -16.08
N TYR A 77 -15.82 -4.96 -16.14
CA TYR A 77 -15.58 -3.69 -15.46
C TYR A 77 -16.45 -2.55 -15.99
N ARG A 78 -16.64 -2.46 -17.32
CA ARG A 78 -17.53 -1.43 -17.89
C ARG A 78 -18.99 -1.61 -17.45
N LEU A 79 -19.44 -2.85 -17.30
CA LEU A 79 -20.78 -3.17 -16.81
C LEU A 79 -20.93 -2.87 -15.31
N MET A 80 -19.89 -3.12 -14.51
CA MET A 80 -19.84 -2.69 -13.11
C MET A 80 -19.96 -1.17 -12.99
N ASP A 81 -19.20 -0.43 -13.78
CA ASP A 81 -19.25 1.05 -13.79
C ASP A 81 -20.64 1.58 -14.21
N GLU A 82 -21.36 0.86 -15.07
CA GLU A 82 -22.74 1.15 -15.47
C GLU A 82 -23.79 0.68 -14.44
N GLY A 83 -23.38 -0.08 -13.41
CA GLY A 83 -24.25 -0.63 -12.37
C GLY A 83 -25.00 -1.91 -12.74
N ASP A 84 -24.73 -2.51 -13.91
CA ASP A 84 -25.32 -3.79 -14.34
C ASP A 84 -24.51 -4.96 -13.78
N LEU A 85 -24.57 -5.14 -12.45
CA LEU A 85 -23.77 -6.11 -11.72
C LEU A 85 -24.07 -7.56 -12.12
N ASP A 86 -25.30 -7.86 -12.54
CA ASP A 86 -25.68 -9.22 -12.98
C ASP A 86 -25.10 -9.54 -14.36
N ALA A 87 -25.06 -8.57 -15.28
CA ALA A 87 -24.38 -8.75 -16.56
C ALA A 87 -22.86 -8.82 -16.39
N ALA A 88 -22.29 -7.98 -15.51
CA ALA A 88 -20.86 -8.06 -15.15
C ALA A 88 -20.50 -9.46 -14.60
N GLU A 89 -21.35 -10.02 -13.74
CA GLU A 89 -21.14 -11.38 -13.18
C GLU A 89 -21.02 -12.44 -14.26
N LYS A 90 -21.88 -12.38 -15.27
CA LYS A 90 -21.83 -13.31 -16.40
C LYS A 90 -20.56 -13.13 -17.23
N ALA A 91 -20.11 -11.89 -17.45
CA ALA A 91 -18.87 -11.61 -18.18
C ALA A 91 -17.64 -12.17 -17.45
N PHE A 92 -17.48 -11.89 -16.15
CA PHE A 92 -16.36 -12.41 -15.36
C PHE A 92 -16.39 -13.93 -15.19
N LYS A 93 -17.58 -14.54 -15.07
CA LYS A 93 -17.68 -16.01 -15.07
C LYS A 93 -17.26 -16.62 -16.40
N ALA A 94 -17.67 -16.03 -17.52
CA ALA A 94 -17.21 -16.46 -18.83
C ALA A 94 -15.68 -16.30 -18.98
N GLN A 95 -15.09 -15.25 -18.40
CA GLN A 95 -13.63 -15.07 -18.36
C GLN A 95 -12.94 -16.17 -17.54
N ILE A 96 -13.47 -16.51 -16.35
CA ILE A 96 -12.98 -17.62 -15.53
C ILE A 96 -13.07 -18.95 -16.29
N ASP A 97 -14.17 -19.19 -17.01
CA ASP A 97 -14.35 -20.42 -17.79
C ASP A 97 -13.34 -20.53 -18.94
N GLU A 98 -12.97 -19.40 -19.56
CA GLU A 98 -11.96 -19.37 -20.63
C GLU A 98 -10.53 -19.47 -20.08
N TYR A 99 -10.24 -18.80 -18.97
CA TYR A 99 -8.90 -18.66 -18.39
C TYR A 99 -8.84 -19.14 -16.92
N PRO A 100 -9.16 -20.42 -16.62
CA PRO A 100 -9.31 -20.90 -15.24
C PRO A 100 -7.98 -21.00 -14.46
N ASN A 101 -6.84 -20.85 -15.14
CA ASN A 101 -5.52 -20.90 -14.54
C ASN A 101 -4.82 -19.54 -14.51
N GLU A 102 -5.52 -18.47 -14.91
CA GLU A 102 -4.98 -17.12 -14.89
C GLU A 102 -5.44 -16.37 -13.65
N ALA A 103 -4.60 -15.47 -13.13
CA ALA A 103 -4.88 -14.77 -11.87
C ALA A 103 -5.98 -13.69 -12.00
N ASN A 104 -5.95 -12.88 -13.06
CA ASN A 104 -6.85 -11.74 -13.21
C ASN A 104 -8.36 -12.09 -13.26
N PRO A 105 -8.82 -13.19 -13.89
CA PRO A 105 -10.24 -13.57 -13.83
C PRO A 105 -10.78 -13.67 -12.41
N TYR A 106 -9.98 -14.22 -11.48
CA TYR A 106 -10.37 -14.35 -10.08
C TYR A 106 -10.28 -13.02 -9.32
N ASP A 107 -9.25 -12.20 -9.56
CA ASP A 107 -9.16 -10.84 -8.95
C ASP A 107 -10.34 -9.96 -9.41
N SER A 108 -10.69 -9.99 -10.68
CA SER A 108 -11.77 -9.17 -11.25
C SER A 108 -13.15 -9.64 -10.79
N TYR A 109 -13.35 -10.96 -10.70
CA TYR A 109 -14.58 -11.50 -10.09
C TYR A 109 -14.69 -11.16 -8.60
N ALA A 110 -13.57 -11.11 -7.87
CA ALA A 110 -13.57 -10.68 -6.48
C ALA A 110 -13.97 -9.20 -6.33
N ASP A 111 -13.52 -8.31 -7.23
CA ASP A 111 -13.96 -6.91 -7.25
C ASP A 111 -15.48 -6.79 -7.43
N LEU A 112 -16.06 -7.58 -8.33
CA LEU A 112 -17.52 -7.64 -8.48
C LEU A 112 -18.21 -8.10 -7.19
N LEU A 113 -17.68 -9.13 -6.54
CA LEU A 113 -18.26 -9.65 -5.30
C LEU A 113 -18.20 -8.60 -4.18
N MET A 114 -17.13 -7.80 -4.11
CA MET A 114 -17.06 -6.64 -3.22
C MET A 114 -18.18 -5.63 -3.51
N GLU A 115 -18.40 -5.28 -4.79
CA GLU A 115 -19.48 -4.36 -5.18
C GLU A 115 -20.88 -4.91 -4.86
N LYS A 116 -21.04 -6.25 -4.94
CA LYS A 116 -22.27 -6.96 -4.53
C LYS A 116 -22.39 -7.17 -3.01
N GLY A 117 -21.38 -6.79 -2.22
CA GLY A 117 -21.33 -6.97 -0.77
C GLY A 117 -21.04 -8.39 -0.29
N ASP A 118 -20.59 -9.30 -1.17
CA ASP A 118 -20.16 -10.66 -0.82
C ASP A 118 -18.67 -10.69 -0.49
N GLU A 119 -18.33 -10.18 0.70
CA GLU A 119 -16.96 -10.15 1.22
C GLU A 119 -16.32 -11.55 1.34
N ALA A 120 -17.10 -12.56 1.71
CA ALA A 120 -16.59 -13.93 1.87
C ALA A 120 -16.22 -14.54 0.52
N GLY A 121 -17.05 -14.32 -0.50
CA GLY A 121 -16.77 -14.70 -1.87
C GLY A 121 -15.58 -13.95 -2.45
N ALA A 122 -15.49 -12.63 -2.23
CA ALA A 122 -14.37 -11.81 -2.69
C ALA A 122 -13.05 -12.30 -2.10
N LYS A 123 -12.99 -12.52 -0.78
CA LYS A 123 -11.82 -13.06 -0.08
C LYS A 123 -11.30 -14.35 -0.71
N LYS A 124 -12.19 -15.31 -0.98
CA LYS A 124 -11.83 -16.59 -1.60
C LYS A 124 -11.21 -16.40 -2.99
N ASN A 125 -11.73 -15.46 -3.77
CA ASN A 125 -11.27 -15.23 -5.14
C ASN A 125 -9.96 -14.41 -5.18
N TYR A 126 -9.76 -13.42 -4.30
CA TYR A 126 -8.45 -12.76 -4.15
C TYR A 126 -7.36 -13.75 -3.72
N GLN A 127 -7.67 -14.65 -2.78
CA GLN A 127 -6.74 -15.73 -2.40
C GLN A 127 -6.38 -16.61 -3.59
N LYS A 128 -7.38 -16.99 -4.41
CA LYS A 128 -7.15 -17.78 -5.63
C LYS A 128 -6.27 -17.02 -6.64
N ALA A 129 -6.50 -15.72 -6.83
CA ALA A 129 -5.68 -14.88 -7.69
C ALA A 129 -4.21 -14.83 -7.20
N ILE A 130 -3.98 -14.71 -5.89
CA ILE A 130 -2.63 -14.73 -5.29
C ILE A 130 -1.93 -16.08 -5.56
N GLU A 131 -2.64 -17.20 -5.37
CA GLU A 131 -2.11 -18.55 -5.64
C GLU A 131 -1.67 -18.71 -7.10
N LEU A 132 -2.50 -18.25 -8.05
CA LEU A 132 -2.21 -18.34 -9.48
C LEU A 132 -1.11 -17.34 -9.91
N SER A 133 -1.04 -16.17 -9.27
CA SER A 133 0.03 -15.20 -9.54
C SER A 133 1.41 -15.78 -9.22
N ALA A 134 1.51 -16.67 -8.23
CA ALA A 134 2.76 -17.32 -7.87
C ALA A 134 3.34 -18.17 -9.01
N THR A 135 2.49 -18.68 -9.91
CA THR A 135 2.87 -19.54 -11.05
C THR A 135 3.17 -18.78 -12.33
N MET A 136 3.02 -17.45 -12.36
CA MET A 136 3.32 -16.63 -13.54
C MET A 136 4.83 -16.52 -13.78
N ASP A 137 5.25 -16.69 -15.03
CA ASP A 137 6.66 -16.57 -15.46
C ASP A 137 7.09 -15.11 -15.65
N ASP A 138 6.18 -14.26 -16.13
CA ASP A 138 6.44 -12.84 -16.28
C ASP A 138 6.49 -12.16 -14.91
N ALA A 139 7.67 -11.70 -14.53
CA ALA A 139 7.93 -11.11 -13.21
C ALA A 139 7.17 -9.79 -12.99
N GLU A 140 6.99 -8.98 -14.03
CA GLU A 140 6.30 -7.68 -13.92
C GLU A 140 4.80 -7.90 -13.77
N ALA A 141 4.21 -8.75 -14.62
CA ALA A 141 2.80 -9.11 -14.53
C ALA A 141 2.48 -9.85 -13.22
N LYS A 142 3.39 -10.73 -12.75
CA LYS A 142 3.30 -11.37 -11.44
C LYS A 142 3.26 -10.34 -10.31
N GLN A 143 4.20 -9.40 -10.31
CA GLN A 143 4.26 -8.35 -9.29
C GLN A 143 2.97 -7.52 -9.28
N GLN A 144 2.49 -7.13 -10.46
CA GLN A 144 1.25 -6.38 -10.61
C GLN A 144 0.05 -7.14 -10.04
N MET A 145 -0.08 -8.44 -10.33
CA MET A 145 -1.19 -9.25 -9.84
C MET A 145 -1.13 -9.48 -8.33
N LEU A 146 0.07 -9.69 -7.77
CA LEU A 146 0.28 -9.81 -6.33
C LEU A 146 -0.06 -8.50 -5.62
N GLU A 147 0.42 -7.36 -6.12
CA GLU A 147 0.12 -6.04 -5.55
C GLU A 147 -1.38 -5.76 -5.51
N ALA A 148 -2.08 -6.00 -6.63
CA ALA A 148 -3.53 -5.82 -6.72
C ALA A 148 -4.28 -6.71 -5.72
N SER A 149 -4.03 -8.02 -5.77
CA SER A 149 -4.82 -8.99 -5.00
C SER A 149 -4.50 -8.95 -3.50
N LYS A 150 -3.20 -8.87 -3.12
CA LYS A 150 -2.80 -8.80 -1.71
C LYS A 150 -3.26 -7.51 -1.05
N SER A 151 -3.18 -6.37 -1.74
CA SER A 151 -3.64 -5.09 -1.18
C SER A 151 -5.15 -5.10 -0.90
N LYS A 152 -5.96 -5.61 -1.84
CA LYS A 152 -7.41 -5.72 -1.67
C LYS A 152 -7.77 -6.70 -0.55
N LEU A 153 -7.11 -7.86 -0.51
CA LEU A 153 -7.29 -8.85 0.56
C LEU A 153 -6.91 -8.27 1.94
N ALA A 154 -5.77 -7.59 2.05
CA ALA A 154 -5.31 -6.96 3.27
C ALA A 154 -6.32 -5.92 3.79
N MET A 155 -6.85 -5.07 2.90
CA MET A 155 -7.89 -4.10 3.27
C MET A 155 -9.16 -4.80 3.77
N LEU A 156 -9.58 -5.87 3.09
CA LEU A 156 -10.76 -6.65 3.46
C LEU A 156 -10.61 -7.35 4.82
N GLU A 157 -9.42 -7.86 5.12
CA GLU A 157 -9.13 -8.54 6.38
C GLU A 157 -8.80 -7.59 7.54
N GLY A 158 -8.69 -6.28 7.27
CA GLY A 158 -8.25 -5.30 8.25
C GLY A 158 -6.78 -5.46 8.65
N ALA A 159 -5.96 -6.06 7.78
CA ALA A 159 -4.51 -6.10 7.96
C ALA A 159 -3.94 -4.68 7.99
N GLY A 160 -2.79 -4.49 8.64
CA GLY A 160 -2.23 -3.15 8.84
C GLY A 160 -2.86 -2.36 10.01
N SER A 161 -3.73 -3.00 10.80
CA SER A 161 -4.42 -2.36 11.93
C SER A 161 -3.70 -2.49 13.28
N ASP A 162 -2.62 -3.28 13.35
CA ASP A 162 -1.95 -3.64 14.61
C ASP A 162 -1.45 -2.44 15.39
N LEU A 163 -1.05 -1.37 14.70
CA LEU A 163 -0.48 -0.16 15.29
C LEU A 163 -1.50 0.98 15.44
N GLN A 164 -2.77 0.77 15.09
CA GLN A 164 -3.80 1.82 15.12
C GLN A 164 -4.15 2.27 16.55
N PHE A 165 -3.81 1.47 17.57
CA PHE A 165 -3.94 1.88 18.97
C PHE A 165 -3.06 3.09 19.33
N LEU A 166 -2.04 3.40 18.51
CA LEU A 166 -1.20 4.60 18.69
C LEU A 166 -1.95 5.90 18.38
N LYS A 167 -3.09 5.87 17.69
CA LYS A 167 -3.87 7.08 17.34
C LYS A 167 -4.20 7.89 18.59
N GLY A 168 -4.02 9.21 18.48
CA GLY A 168 -4.29 10.16 19.55
C GLY A 168 -3.03 10.90 20.01
N LYS A 169 -3.19 11.63 21.11
CA LYS A 169 -2.16 12.50 21.70
C LYS A 169 -1.55 11.87 22.92
N TRP A 170 -0.22 11.87 22.97
CA TRP A 170 0.54 11.21 24.02
C TRP A 170 1.63 12.14 24.55
N ASN A 171 1.82 12.15 25.86
CA ASN A 171 3.07 12.57 26.46
C ASN A 171 4.05 11.40 26.42
N THR A 172 5.30 11.67 26.06
CA THR A 172 6.32 10.64 25.90
C THR A 172 7.52 10.90 26.81
N LYS A 173 8.10 9.82 27.32
CA LYS A 173 9.43 9.81 27.93
C LYS A 173 10.21 8.64 27.34
N MET A 174 11.49 8.85 27.05
CA MET A 174 12.41 7.81 26.62
C MET A 174 13.57 7.70 27.58
N PHE A 175 13.91 6.46 27.90
CA PHE A 175 15.01 6.07 28.75
C PHE A 175 15.95 5.18 27.93
N ARG A 176 17.26 5.44 27.99
CA ARG A 176 18.28 4.52 27.46
C ARG A 176 18.87 3.71 28.60
N ILE A 177 19.19 2.46 28.30
CA ILE A 177 19.84 1.54 29.22
C ILE A 177 21.28 1.37 28.74
N GLN A 178 22.24 1.75 29.57
CA GLN A 178 23.68 1.60 29.30
C GLN A 178 24.32 1.07 30.57
N ASP A 179 25.10 -0.02 30.44
CA ASP A 179 25.77 -0.69 31.56
C ASP A 179 24.84 -1.04 32.74
N GLY A 180 23.58 -1.37 32.43
CA GLY A 180 22.53 -1.68 33.41
C GLY A 180 21.88 -0.47 34.06
N GLU A 181 22.36 0.75 33.78
CA GLU A 181 21.77 1.99 34.29
C GLU A 181 20.73 2.56 33.32
N LYS A 182 19.57 2.91 33.88
CA LYS A 182 18.46 3.51 33.14
C LYS A 182 18.47 5.02 33.29
N ASN A 183 18.69 5.73 32.18
CA ASN A 183 18.79 7.18 32.14
C ASN A 183 17.74 7.79 31.21
N MET A 184 16.99 8.79 31.69
CA MET A 184 16.01 9.50 30.85
C MET A 184 16.76 10.40 29.86
N THR A 185 16.54 10.19 28.56
CA THR A 185 17.24 10.90 27.48
C THR A 185 16.34 11.86 26.71
N GLN A 186 15.04 11.58 26.66
CA GLN A 186 14.08 12.43 25.95
C GLN A 186 12.75 12.51 26.70
N GLN A 187 12.08 13.65 26.55
CA GLN A 187 10.72 13.89 27.03
C GLN A 187 10.03 14.83 26.05
N GLY A 188 8.76 14.59 25.76
CA GLY A 188 8.01 15.41 24.83
C GLY A 188 6.57 14.92 24.64
N SER A 189 6.07 15.07 23.42
CA SER A 189 4.76 14.59 23.03
C SER A 189 4.75 14.09 21.59
N VAL A 190 3.76 13.26 21.27
CA VAL A 190 3.46 12.83 19.90
C VAL A 190 1.95 12.80 19.68
N GLU A 191 1.52 13.29 18.53
CA GLU A 191 0.15 13.16 18.05
C GLU A 191 0.13 12.25 16.82
N PHE A 192 -0.52 11.10 16.94
CA PHE A 192 -0.74 10.18 15.82
C PHE A 192 -2.13 10.37 15.22
N SER A 193 -2.15 10.54 13.91
CA SER A 193 -3.34 10.49 13.07
C SER A 193 -3.23 9.36 12.06
N ALA A 194 -4.35 8.82 11.60
CA ALA A 194 -4.38 7.88 10.49
C ALA A 194 -5.09 8.49 9.28
N ASN A 195 -4.74 8.04 8.08
CA ASN A 195 -5.44 8.44 6.87
C ASN A 195 -6.87 7.85 6.82
N GLY A 196 -7.67 8.24 5.82
CA GLY A 196 -9.07 7.81 5.72
C GLY A 196 -9.28 6.29 5.59
N LYS A 197 -8.27 5.56 5.08
CA LYS A 197 -8.28 4.10 4.96
C LYS A 197 -7.65 3.38 6.16
N ASN A 198 -7.18 4.11 7.18
CA ASN A 198 -6.44 3.60 8.34
C ASN A 198 -5.24 2.70 8.01
N ASN A 199 -4.62 2.83 6.84
CA ASN A 199 -3.44 2.05 6.45
C ASN A 199 -2.12 2.84 6.54
N VAL A 200 -2.20 4.14 6.83
CA VAL A 200 -1.03 5.01 7.10
C VAL A 200 -1.25 5.74 8.41
N LEU A 201 -0.30 5.60 9.34
CA LEU A 201 -0.20 6.35 10.59
C LEU A 201 0.87 7.42 10.45
N THR A 202 0.56 8.64 10.89
CA THR A 202 1.48 9.77 10.92
C THR A 202 1.56 10.31 12.33
N GLY A 203 2.77 10.34 12.89
CA GLY A 203 3.06 10.85 14.24
C GLY A 203 3.90 12.13 14.17
N ILE A 204 3.33 13.26 14.63
CA ILE A 204 4.08 14.51 14.76
C ILE A 204 4.65 14.60 16.16
N MET A 205 5.98 14.65 16.27
CA MET A 205 6.68 14.67 17.56
C MET A 205 7.15 16.07 17.92
N LYS A 206 7.03 16.39 19.21
CA LYS A 206 7.51 17.62 19.82
C LYS A 206 8.32 17.31 21.07
N ASP A 207 9.29 18.17 21.38
CA ASP A 207 10.06 18.06 22.61
C ASP A 207 9.26 18.57 23.82
N LYS A 208 9.89 18.62 24.99
CA LYS A 208 9.28 19.11 26.24
C LYS A 208 8.86 20.58 26.22
N ASN A 209 9.44 21.39 25.32
CA ASN A 209 9.11 22.81 25.16
C ASN A 209 7.98 23.01 24.13
N GLY A 210 7.62 21.95 23.39
CA GLY A 210 6.63 21.99 22.32
C GLY A 210 7.22 22.26 20.94
N ASP A 211 8.55 22.28 20.82
CA ASP A 211 9.23 22.50 19.54
C ASP A 211 9.20 21.23 18.68
N TYR A 212 9.06 21.40 17.37
CA TYR A 212 9.01 20.27 16.43
C TYR A 212 10.32 19.48 16.41
N VAL A 213 10.20 18.16 16.58
CA VAL A 213 11.33 17.22 16.55
C VAL A 213 11.40 16.47 15.23
N GLY A 214 10.26 16.00 14.74
CA GLY A 214 10.21 15.17 13.55
C GLY A 214 8.82 14.61 13.28
N THR A 215 8.70 13.97 12.13
CA THR A 215 7.48 13.27 11.70
C THR A 215 7.82 11.80 11.49
N ARG A 216 7.03 10.92 12.09
CA ARG A 216 7.07 9.48 11.82
C ARG A 216 5.90 9.12 10.91
N ILE A 217 6.13 8.32 9.88
CA ILE A 217 5.09 7.74 9.04
C ILE A 217 5.25 6.23 9.09
N ILE A 218 4.16 5.50 9.30
CA ILE A 218 4.12 4.04 9.34
C ILE A 218 3.03 3.60 8.37
N ALA A 219 3.38 2.80 7.37
CA ALA A 219 2.47 2.30 6.34
C ALA A 219 2.55 0.78 6.26
N TYR A 220 1.41 0.11 6.14
CA TYR A 220 1.38 -1.33 5.95
C TYR A 220 1.64 -1.69 4.49
N ASP A 221 2.63 -2.54 4.26
CA ASP A 221 2.90 -3.19 2.98
C ASP A 221 2.25 -4.57 2.97
N ALA A 222 1.20 -4.72 2.17
CA ALA A 222 0.47 -5.96 2.03
C ALA A 222 1.23 -7.03 1.23
N ILE A 223 2.22 -6.63 0.42
CA ILE A 223 2.98 -7.56 -0.41
C ILE A 223 3.95 -8.36 0.46
N ASP A 224 4.71 -7.64 1.28
CA ASP A 224 5.70 -8.20 2.21
C ASP A 224 5.11 -8.52 3.60
N GLU A 225 3.84 -8.17 3.83
CA GLU A 225 3.10 -8.41 5.08
C GLU A 225 3.81 -7.81 6.31
N GLN A 226 4.31 -6.59 6.13
CA GLN A 226 5.13 -5.85 7.10
C GLN A 226 4.69 -4.37 7.13
N TYR A 227 5.31 -3.58 8.00
CA TYR A 227 5.13 -2.13 7.96
C TYR A 227 6.43 -1.45 7.53
N ASP A 228 6.34 -0.53 6.59
CA ASP A 228 7.39 0.43 6.32
C ASP A 228 7.25 1.60 7.28
N MET A 229 8.36 1.98 7.91
CA MET A 229 8.42 3.15 8.77
C MET A 229 9.49 4.11 8.29
N VAL A 230 9.12 5.39 8.25
CA VAL A 230 10.06 6.47 8.00
C VAL A 230 10.02 7.50 9.13
N PHE A 231 11.19 8.04 9.46
CA PHE A 231 11.36 9.16 10.37
C PHE A 231 12.06 10.30 9.65
N ALA A 232 11.35 11.43 9.54
CA ALA A 232 11.88 12.69 9.02
C ALA A 232 12.12 13.65 10.20
N GLY A 233 13.36 13.69 10.67
CA GLY A 233 13.78 14.58 11.74
C GLY A 233 13.89 16.05 11.30
N ASN A 234 14.15 16.94 12.26
CA ASN A 234 14.42 18.37 12.00
C ASN A 234 15.86 18.65 11.52
N SER A 235 16.74 17.66 11.55
CA SER A 235 18.14 17.78 11.14
C SER A 235 18.31 17.53 9.64
N PRO A 236 19.29 18.16 8.97
CA PRO A 236 19.53 17.98 7.53
C PRO A 236 20.24 16.65 7.19
N ASN A 237 19.90 15.57 7.90
CA ASN A 237 20.52 14.25 7.76
C ASN A 237 19.74 13.31 6.83
N GLY A 238 18.63 13.79 6.25
CA GLY A 238 17.76 12.99 5.38
C GLY A 238 16.64 12.29 6.14
N ILE A 239 16.15 11.19 5.58
CA ILE A 239 15.04 10.38 6.10
C ILE A 239 15.63 9.06 6.58
N GLU A 240 15.30 8.70 7.82
CA GLU A 240 15.62 7.38 8.38
C GLU A 240 14.49 6.42 8.02
N THR A 241 14.83 5.20 7.60
CA THR A 241 13.87 4.19 7.16
C THR A 241 14.08 2.89 7.93
N SER A 242 12.99 2.19 8.22
CA SER A 242 13.02 0.87 8.86
C SER A 242 11.81 0.04 8.43
N VAL A 243 11.89 -1.26 8.70
CA VAL A 243 10.82 -2.22 8.45
C VAL A 243 10.40 -2.85 9.76
N LEU A 244 9.08 -2.90 10.02
CA LEU A 244 8.50 -3.49 11.22
C LEU A 244 7.77 -4.79 10.87
N LYS A 245 8.05 -5.85 11.61
CA LYS A 245 7.36 -7.14 11.48
C LYS A 245 6.66 -7.51 12.78
N ILE A 246 5.34 -7.61 12.74
CA ILE A 246 4.51 -7.99 13.89
C ILE A 246 4.77 -9.46 14.25
N GLU A 247 5.08 -9.71 15.52
CA GLU A 247 5.24 -11.06 16.10
C GLU A 247 4.00 -11.44 16.93
N GLU A 248 3.41 -10.47 17.63
CA GLU A 248 2.23 -10.66 18.49
C GLU A 248 1.35 -9.41 18.42
N SER A 249 0.04 -9.59 18.28
CA SER A 249 -0.93 -8.49 18.32
C SER A 249 -2.18 -8.91 19.10
N SER A 250 -2.41 -8.24 20.23
CA SER A 250 -3.56 -8.49 21.10
C SER A 250 -4.08 -7.17 21.69
N PRO A 251 -5.27 -7.14 22.30
CA PRO A 251 -5.79 -5.94 22.96
C PRO A 251 -4.89 -5.38 24.07
N GLN A 252 -4.06 -6.21 24.71
CA GLN A 252 -3.22 -5.81 25.85
C GLN A 252 -1.75 -5.62 25.49
N LYS A 253 -1.29 -6.27 24.41
CA LYS A 253 0.13 -6.34 24.08
C LYS A 253 0.35 -6.39 22.58
N VAL A 254 1.38 -5.69 22.11
CA VAL A 254 1.89 -5.81 20.75
C VAL A 254 3.40 -6.03 20.81
N VAL A 255 3.89 -7.01 20.05
CA VAL A 255 5.32 -7.29 19.90
C VAL A 255 5.66 -7.25 18.43
N PHE A 256 6.75 -6.56 18.09
CA PHE A 256 7.26 -6.52 16.72
C PHE A 256 8.78 -6.38 16.71
N THR A 257 9.39 -6.77 15.61
CA THR A 257 10.80 -6.48 15.32
C THR A 257 10.91 -5.31 14.38
N GLU A 258 11.92 -4.47 14.56
CA GLU A 258 12.30 -3.38 13.65
C GLU A 258 13.70 -3.68 13.09
N ALA A 259 13.81 -3.62 11.77
CA ALA A 259 15.07 -3.74 11.04
C ALA A 259 15.40 -2.41 10.37
N TYR A 260 16.62 -1.90 10.60
CA TYR A 260 17.09 -0.65 10.03
C TYR A 260 18.61 -0.69 9.78
N GLU A 261 19.13 0.31 9.09
CA GLU A 261 20.57 0.45 8.88
C GLU A 261 21.11 1.67 9.64
N GLU A 262 22.19 1.46 10.39
CA GLU A 262 22.91 2.53 11.08
C GLU A 262 24.40 2.41 10.78
N ASN A 263 24.99 3.45 10.18
CA ASN A 263 26.41 3.50 9.81
C ASN A 263 26.87 2.30 8.96
N GLY A 264 26.05 1.86 8.00
CA GLY A 264 26.37 0.71 7.14
C GLY A 264 26.17 -0.65 7.79
N LYS A 265 25.61 -0.71 9.01
CA LYS A 265 25.33 -1.94 9.73
C LYS A 265 23.84 -2.16 9.84
N LYS A 266 23.41 -3.38 9.51
CA LYS A 266 22.04 -3.82 9.77
C LYS A 266 21.86 -4.00 11.27
N MET A 267 20.86 -3.31 11.79
CA MET A 267 20.43 -3.38 13.17
C MET A 267 19.09 -4.10 13.21
N MET A 268 18.87 -4.85 14.29
CA MET A 268 17.59 -5.49 14.56
C MET A 268 17.26 -5.30 16.02
N VAL A 269 16.05 -4.83 16.27
CA VAL A 269 15.56 -4.60 17.63
C VAL A 269 14.16 -5.21 17.76
N ARG A 270 13.80 -5.65 18.96
CA ARG A 270 12.47 -6.12 19.33
C ARG A 270 11.80 -5.07 20.21
N HIS A 271 10.54 -4.79 19.91
CA HIS A 271 9.69 -3.86 20.62
C HIS A 271 8.58 -4.63 21.31
N ILE A 272 8.38 -4.35 22.61
CA ILE A 272 7.33 -4.94 23.42
C ILE A 272 6.49 -3.80 23.99
N LEU A 273 5.23 -3.69 23.53
CA LEU A 273 4.31 -2.63 23.91
C LEU A 273 3.18 -3.21 24.76
N ASN A 274 3.15 -2.86 26.04
CA ASN A 274 2.11 -3.22 26.99
C ASN A 274 1.11 -2.05 27.13
N LYS A 275 -0.17 -2.30 26.86
CA LYS A 275 -1.24 -1.29 26.74
C LYS A 275 -2.13 -1.18 27.98
N ALA A 276 -1.54 -1.35 29.17
CA ALA A 276 -2.30 -1.40 30.42
C ALA A 276 -2.95 -0.05 30.76
N SER A 277 -4.24 -0.07 31.11
CA SER A 277 -5.01 1.10 31.57
C SER A 277 -5.08 2.28 30.59
N GLY A 278 -4.81 2.04 29.30
CA GLY A 278 -4.85 3.07 28.25
C GLY A 278 -3.55 3.84 28.05
N ASP A 279 -2.54 3.64 28.90
CA ASP A 279 -1.16 4.07 28.70
C ASP A 279 -0.36 2.95 28.01
N ILE A 280 0.82 3.29 27.48
CA ILE A 280 1.72 2.33 26.84
C ILE A 280 3.07 2.32 27.55
N ALA A 281 3.43 1.17 28.10
CA ALA A 281 4.80 0.88 28.51
C ALA A 281 5.48 0.14 27.36
N TRP A 282 6.59 0.67 26.86
CA TRP A 282 7.26 0.18 25.67
C TRP A 282 8.72 -0.15 25.99
N GLU A 283 9.10 -1.41 25.83
CA GLU A 283 10.48 -1.87 25.95
C GLU A 283 11.10 -2.11 24.58
N ILE A 284 12.40 -1.82 24.45
CA ILE A 284 13.17 -1.99 23.22
C ILE A 284 14.43 -2.79 23.56
N HIS A 285 14.58 -3.91 22.86
CA HIS A 285 15.67 -4.85 23.05
C HIS A 285 16.46 -4.99 21.76
N GLU A 286 17.79 -4.85 21.81
CA GLU A 286 18.65 -5.11 20.67
C GLU A 286 18.87 -6.62 20.50
N LEU A 287 18.68 -7.10 19.26
CA LEU A 287 18.88 -8.49 18.89
C LEU A 287 20.27 -8.65 18.26
N LYS A 288 21.13 -9.44 18.89
CA LYS A 288 22.50 -9.77 18.44
C LYS A 288 22.71 -11.28 18.44
N GLY A 289 22.49 -11.92 17.29
CA GLY A 289 22.44 -13.38 17.21
C GLY A 289 21.29 -13.90 18.08
N ASP A 290 21.60 -14.82 18.99
CA ASP A 290 20.60 -15.37 19.94
C ASP A 290 20.43 -14.51 21.21
N GLN A 291 21.15 -13.39 21.32
CA GLN A 291 21.07 -12.50 22.48
C GLN A 291 20.02 -11.41 22.29
N GLU A 292 19.22 -11.18 23.33
CA GLU A 292 18.26 -10.09 23.44
C GLU A 292 18.68 -9.20 24.62
N ASN A 293 19.07 -7.96 24.34
CA ASN A 293 19.60 -7.04 25.34
C ASN A 293 18.70 -5.81 25.47
N PRO A 294 18.19 -5.46 26.67
CA PRO A 294 17.39 -4.25 26.83
C PRO A 294 18.25 -3.01 26.60
N VAL A 295 17.84 -2.16 25.65
CA VAL A 295 18.60 -0.95 25.26
C VAL A 295 17.82 0.33 25.52
N ALA A 296 16.48 0.28 25.55
CA ALA A 296 15.67 1.43 25.86
C ALA A 296 14.28 1.07 26.38
N GLU A 297 13.65 2.06 27.01
CA GLU A 297 12.25 2.03 27.38
C GLU A 297 11.57 3.35 27.02
N MET A 298 10.29 3.32 26.71
CA MET A 298 9.46 4.48 26.51
C MET A 298 8.14 4.35 27.28
N THR A 299 7.61 5.49 27.72
CA THR A 299 6.27 5.57 28.32
C THR A 299 5.42 6.52 27.49
N PHE A 300 4.22 6.11 27.13
CA PHE A 300 3.22 6.97 26.49
C PHE A 300 2.06 7.11 27.46
N THR A 301 1.80 8.32 27.92
CA THR A 301 0.63 8.61 28.75
C THR A 301 -0.33 9.50 27.99
N LYS A 302 -1.63 9.21 28.06
CA LYS A 302 -2.63 10.00 27.31
C LYS A 302 -2.62 11.46 27.76
N GLN A 303 -2.80 12.37 26.79
CA GLN A 303 -3.06 13.79 27.02
C GLN A 303 -4.54 14.07 27.24
#